data_AF-A0A257MP84-F1
#
_entry.id   AF-A0A257MP84-F1
#
_cell.length_a   1.000
_cell.length_b   1.000
_cell.length_c   1.000
_cell.angle_alpha   90.00
_cell.angle_beta   90.00
_cell.angle_gamma   90.00
#
_symmetry.space_group_name_H-M   'P 1'
#
loop_
_entity.id
_entity.type
_entity.pdbx_description
1 polymer ?
#
loop_
_entity_poly.entity_id
_entity_poly.type
_entity_poly.pdbx_seq_one_letter_code
_entity_poly.pdbx_strand_id
1 'polypeptide(L)'
;MGFENELDAILVKGKEKAARDILKSVEDAYGEVPYVFQFMEDSPEILITKVLHNNAIQRSSTLDARTTELISVAVSAAMRCSHCLKLHIRIASNLGVPERLCS
;
A
#
# COMPACT_ATOMS: atom_id res chain seq x y z
N MET A 1 17.56 -16.83 16.47
CA MET A 1 16.83 -18.10 16.28
C MET A 1 15.63 -17.74 15.42
N GLY A 2 15.84 -17.70 14.11
CA GLY A 2 14.94 -17.07 13.16
C GLY A 2 14.10 -18.11 12.44
N PHE A 3 12.91 -17.70 12.03
CA PHE A 3 12.06 -18.43 11.07
C PHE A 3 12.60 -18.30 9.63
N GLU A 4 13.91 -18.08 9.47
CA GLU A 4 14.53 -17.74 8.18
C GLU A 4 14.37 -18.88 7.18
N ASN A 5 14.57 -20.13 7.62
CA ASN A 5 14.41 -21.30 6.76
C ASN A 5 12.95 -21.50 6.32
N GLU A 6 11.99 -21.27 7.22
CA GLU A 6 10.56 -21.35 6.92
C GLU A 6 10.11 -20.22 5.99
N LEU A 7 10.61 -19.00 6.18
CA LEU A 7 10.33 -17.86 5.32
C LEU A 7 10.98 -18.01 3.94
N ASP A 8 12.22 -18.48 3.87
CA ASP A 8 12.90 -18.78 2.62
C ASP A 8 12.14 -19.85 1.83
N ALA A 9 11.64 -20.90 2.50
CA ALA A 9 10.82 -21.92 1.83
C ALA A 9 9.54 -21.34 1.20
N ILE A 10 8.94 -20.32 1.81
CA ILE A 10 7.78 -19.59 1.24
C ILE A 10 8.21 -18.72 0.05
N LEU A 11 9.37 -18.06 0.15
CA LEU A 11 9.85 -17.07 -0.81
C LEU A 11 10.57 -17.67 -2.04
N VAL A 12 11.14 -18.88 -1.93
CA VAL A 12 11.98 -19.55 -2.94
C VAL A 12 11.24 -19.85 -4.26
N LYS A 13 9.91 -19.75 -4.32
CA LYS A 13 9.16 -19.87 -5.59
C LYS A 13 8.58 -18.53 -6.06
N GLY A 14 9.34 -17.85 -6.92
CA GLY A 14 8.80 -16.85 -7.83
C GLY A 14 8.42 -15.51 -7.21
N LYS A 15 9.05 -15.13 -6.09
CA LYS A 15 8.86 -13.82 -5.43
C LYS A 15 9.04 -12.65 -6.41
N GLU A 16 9.99 -12.72 -7.33
CA GLU A 16 10.23 -11.66 -8.33
C GLU A 16 9.05 -11.56 -9.30
N LYS A 17 8.49 -12.70 -9.71
CA LYS A 17 7.28 -12.71 -10.56
C LYS A 17 6.08 -12.19 -9.78
N ALA A 18 5.89 -12.64 -8.55
CA ALA A 18 4.81 -12.18 -7.68
C ALA A 18 4.87 -10.66 -7.43
N ALA A 19 6.06 -10.12 -7.16
CA ALA A 19 6.29 -8.69 -7.02
C ALA A 19 5.88 -7.93 -8.29
N ARG A 20 6.32 -8.37 -9.49
CA ARG A 20 5.90 -7.75 -10.76
C ARG A 20 4.39 -7.81 -10.99
N ASP A 21 3.76 -8.96 -10.73
CA ASP A 21 2.32 -9.14 -10.89
C ASP A 21 1.54 -8.25 -9.90
N ILE A 22 2.04 -8.08 -8.68
CA ILE A 22 1.51 -7.16 -7.67
C ILE A 22 1.64 -5.71 -8.13
N LEU A 23 2.81 -5.27 -8.60
CA LEU A 23 3.00 -3.89 -9.07
C LEU A 23 2.05 -3.55 -10.22
N LYS A 24 1.86 -4.49 -11.16
CA LYS A 24 0.86 -4.35 -12.22
C LYS A 24 -0.56 -4.21 -11.66
N SER A 25 -0.94 -5.06 -10.71
CA SER A 25 -2.27 -4.99 -10.07
C SER A 25 -2.48 -3.69 -9.29
N VAL A 26 -1.43 -3.15 -8.69
CA VAL A 26 -1.43 -1.85 -8.02
C VAL A 26 -1.64 -0.73 -9.04
N GLU A 27 -0.92 -0.74 -10.15
CA GLU A 27 -1.09 0.24 -11.23
C GLU A 27 -2.52 0.21 -11.79
N ASP A 28 -3.07 -0.98 -12.03
CA ASP A 28 -4.45 -1.14 -12.50
C ASP A 28 -5.48 -0.58 -11.50
N ALA A 29 -5.22 -0.70 -10.19
CA ALA A 29 -6.13 -0.23 -9.14
C ALA A 29 -6.02 1.27 -8.84
N TYR A 30 -4.81 1.83 -8.84
CA TYR A 30 -4.55 3.22 -8.46
C TYR A 30 -4.34 4.17 -9.65
N GLY A 31 -4.15 3.64 -10.86
CA GLY A 31 -3.78 4.37 -12.07
C GLY A 31 -2.29 4.73 -12.16
N GLU A 32 -1.52 4.45 -11.12
CA GLU A 32 -0.06 4.57 -11.08
C GLU A 32 0.49 3.63 -10.00
N VAL A 33 1.79 3.34 -10.03
CA VAL A 33 2.47 2.69 -8.90
C VAL A 33 2.90 3.76 -7.88
N PRO A 34 2.37 3.77 -6.65
CA PRO A 34 2.83 4.66 -5.59
C PRO A 34 4.35 4.57 -5.36
N TYR A 35 4.97 5.71 -5.07
CA TYR A 35 6.42 5.82 -4.82
C TYR A 35 6.94 4.79 -3.80
N VAL A 36 6.16 4.51 -2.74
CA VAL A 36 6.56 3.54 -1.72
C VAL A 36 6.73 2.12 -2.28
N PHE A 37 5.93 1.73 -3.26
CA PHE A 37 6.04 0.41 -3.89
C PHE A 37 7.12 0.38 -4.98
N GLN A 38 7.35 1.50 -5.68
CA GLN A 38 8.51 1.66 -6.58
C GLN A 38 9.82 1.50 -5.79
N PHE A 39 9.92 2.15 -4.63
CA PHE A 39 11.09 2.02 -3.74
C PHE A 39 11.33 0.58 -3.27
N MET A 40 10.26 -0.23 -3.16
CA MET A 40 10.35 -1.63 -2.73
C MET A 40 10.54 -2.61 -3.89
N GLU A 41 10.57 -2.16 -5.15
CA GLU A 41 10.68 -3.03 -6.32
C GLU A 41 11.97 -3.87 -6.29
N ASP A 42 13.08 -3.26 -5.87
CA ASP A 42 14.39 -3.92 -5.75
C ASP A 42 14.45 -4.92 -4.58
N SER A 43 13.40 -5.03 -3.78
CA SER A 43 13.30 -5.97 -2.64
C SER A 43 11.93 -6.64 -2.61
N PRO A 44 11.71 -7.67 -3.46
CA PRO A 44 10.43 -8.36 -3.61
C PRO A 44 9.80 -8.81 -2.29
N GLU A 45 10.60 -9.27 -1.33
CA GLU A 45 10.15 -9.71 -0.02
C GLU A 45 9.51 -8.58 0.79
N ILE A 46 10.09 -7.37 0.72
CA ILE A 46 9.59 -6.19 1.41
C ILE A 46 8.27 -5.77 0.79
N LEU A 47 8.21 -5.71 -0.55
CA LEU A 47 6.98 -5.38 -1.27
C LEU A 47 5.85 -6.36 -0.95
N ILE A 48 6.11 -7.67 -1.10
CA ILE A 48 5.12 -8.73 -0.87
C ILE A 48 4.62 -8.67 0.57
N THR A 49 5.53 -8.57 1.53
CA THR A 49 5.16 -8.47 2.96
C THR A 49 4.35 -7.23 3.23
N LYS A 50 4.72 -6.07 2.67
CA LYS A 50 3.98 -4.82 2.84
C LYS A 50 2.57 -4.92 2.28
N VAL A 51 2.41 -5.49 1.10
CA VAL A 51 1.09 -5.66 0.46
C VAL A 51 0.23 -6.67 1.20
N LEU A 52 0.81 -7.77 1.68
CA LEU A 52 0.13 -8.74 2.54
C LEU A 52 -0.36 -8.08 3.84
N HIS A 53 0.52 -7.32 4.50
CA HIS A 53 0.20 -6.61 5.73
C HIS A 53 -0.93 -5.59 5.53
N ASN A 54 -0.85 -4.77 4.48
CA ASN A 54 -1.90 -3.80 4.15
C ASN A 54 -3.25 -4.48 3.90
N ASN A 55 -3.26 -5.59 3.15
CA ASN A 55 -4.48 -6.37 2.90
C ASN A 55 -5.06 -6.96 4.20
N ALA A 56 -4.21 -7.48 5.08
CA ALA A 56 -4.64 -8.02 6.36
C ALA A 56 -5.31 -6.94 7.22
N ILE A 57 -4.70 -5.75 7.31
CA ILE A 57 -5.30 -4.60 8.02
C ILE A 57 -6.65 -4.25 7.42
N GLN A 58 -6.73 -4.05 6.10
CA GLN A 58 -7.98 -3.69 5.41
C GLN A 58 -9.10 -4.72 5.64
N ARG A 59 -8.78 -6.01 5.54
CA ARG A 59 -9.77 -7.09 5.74
C ARG A 59 -10.23 -7.22 7.19
N SER A 60 -9.37 -6.88 8.15
CA SER A 60 -9.70 -6.93 9.57
C SER A 60 -10.39 -5.67 10.10
N SER A 61 -10.37 -4.58 9.31
CA SER A 61 -10.93 -3.29 9.72
C SER A 61 -12.46 -3.32 9.71
N THR A 62 -13.07 -2.72 10.74
CA THR A 62 -14.51 -2.44 10.79
C THR A 62 -14.87 -1.08 10.18
N LEU A 63 -13.87 -0.26 9.85
CA LEU A 63 -14.05 1.05 9.22
C LEU A 63 -14.28 0.88 7.72
N ASP A 64 -15.15 1.71 7.16
CA ASP A 64 -15.31 1.78 5.71
C ASP A 64 -14.05 2.37 5.04
N ALA A 65 -13.95 2.16 3.72
CA ALA A 65 -12.80 2.63 2.94
C ALA A 65 -12.64 4.15 3.01
N ARG A 66 -13.75 4.90 3.04
CA ARG A 66 -13.73 6.38 3.09
C ARG A 66 -13.13 6.89 4.39
N THR A 67 -13.53 6.30 5.52
CA THR A 67 -13.05 6.66 6.86
C THR A 67 -11.58 6.29 7.01
N THR A 68 -11.21 5.09 6.56
CA THR A 68 -9.81 4.64 6.55
C THR A 68 -8.94 5.61 5.76
N GLU A 69 -9.41 6.05 4.59
CA GLU A 69 -8.64 6.94 3.74
C GLU A 69 -8.51 8.36 4.29
N LEU A 70 -9.55 8.90 4.92
CA LEU A 70 -9.47 10.19 5.61
C LEU A 70 -8.47 10.16 6.78
N ILE A 71 -8.37 9.04 7.49
CA ILE A 71 -7.32 8.84 8.51
C ILE A 71 -5.94 8.85 7.85
N SER A 72 -5.77 8.15 6.73
CA SER A 72 -4.51 8.14 5.98
C SER A 72 -4.09 9.54 5.52
N VAL A 73 -5.03 10.36 5.05
CA VAL A 73 -4.80 11.78 4.71
C VAL A 73 -4.33 12.57 5.93
N ALA A 74 -5.05 12.48 7.05
CA ALA A 74 -4.73 13.21 8.28
C ALA A 74 -3.35 12.83 8.82
N VAL A 75 -3.01 11.54 8.86
CA VAL A 75 -1.70 11.05 9.30
C VAL A 75 -0.60 11.52 8.33
N SER A 76 -0.83 11.45 7.03
CA SER A 76 0.13 11.93 6.02
C SER A 76 0.44 13.42 6.16
N ALA A 77 -0.59 14.23 6.42
CA ALA A 77 -0.45 15.66 6.69
C ALA A 77 0.32 15.92 8.00
N ALA A 78 -0.03 15.23 9.08
CA ALA A 78 0.65 15.35 10.38
C ALA A 78 2.14 14.98 10.30
N MET A 79 2.44 13.93 9.54
CA MET A 79 3.82 13.47 9.28
C MET A 79 4.56 14.32 8.26
N ARG A 80 3.89 15.28 7.60
CA ARG A 80 4.44 16.10 6.51
C ARG A 80 5.02 15.27 5.35
N CYS A 81 4.43 14.10 5.07
CA CYS A 81 4.82 13.27 3.94
C CYS A 81 4.09 13.74 2.67
N SER A 82 4.74 14.54 1.83
CA SER A 82 4.14 15.08 0.60
C SER A 82 3.70 14.00 -0.39
N HIS A 83 4.51 12.94 -0.55
CA HIS A 83 4.18 11.80 -1.43
C HIS A 83 2.95 11.04 -0.93
N CYS A 84 2.90 10.75 0.37
CA CYS A 84 1.79 10.04 1.00
C CYS A 84 0.51 10.90 0.94
N LEU A 85 0.62 12.19 1.26
CA LEU A 85 -0.51 13.10 1.25
C LEU A 85 -1.12 13.21 -0.14
N LYS A 86 -0.30 13.39 -1.18
CA LYS A 86 -0.78 13.46 -2.57
C LYS A 86 -1.49 12.18 -3.01
N LEU A 87 -0.92 11.01 -2.67
CA LEU A 87 -1.52 9.72 -2.95
C LEU A 87 -2.88 9.59 -2.27
N HIS A 88 -2.93 9.84 -0.97
CA HIS A 88 -4.12 9.60 -0.17
C HIS A 88 -5.26 10.59 -0.48
N ILE A 89 -4.95 11.85 -0.83
CA ILE A 89 -5.96 12.79 -1.33
C ILE A 89 -6.58 12.30 -2.64
N ARG A 90 -5.79 11.72 -3.56
CA ARG A 90 -6.31 11.17 -4.81
C ARG A 90 -7.21 9.97 -4.55
N ILE A 91 -6.80 9.04 -3.69
CA ILE A 91 -7.63 7.87 -3.33
C ILE A 91 -8.93 8.33 -2.67
N ALA A 92 -8.87 9.28 -1.73
CA ALA A 92 -10.05 9.86 -1.10
C ALA A 92 -11.02 10.46 -2.14
N SER A 93 -10.47 11.18 -3.13
CA SER A 93 -11.25 11.75 -4.23
C SER A 93 -11.94 10.68 -5.07
N ASN A 94 -11.25 9.57 -5.38
CA ASN A 94 -11.82 8.42 -6.10
C ASN A 94 -12.93 7.72 -5.29
N LEU A 95 -12.90 7.83 -3.96
CA LEU A 95 -13.96 7.36 -3.05
C LEU A 95 -15.10 8.39 -2.88
N GLY A 96 -15.09 9.50 -3.64
CA GLY A 96 -16.12 10.53 -3.59
C GLY A 96 -16.00 11.50 -2.40
N VAL A 97 -14.84 11.57 -1.74
CA VAL A 97 -14.58 12.60 -0.73
C VAL A 97 -14.41 13.95 -1.40
N PRO A 98 -15.17 14.99 -1.03
CA PRO A 98 -15.01 16.32 -1.60
C PRO A 98 -13.69 16.96 -1.15
N GLU A 99 -13.00 17.61 -2.08
CA GLU A 99 -11.66 18.21 -1.91
C GLU A 99 -11.53 19.12 -0.68
N ARG A 100 -12.59 19.86 -0.33
CA ARG A 100 -12.64 20.73 0.87
C ARG A 100 -12.42 20.02 2.22
N LEU A 101 -12.53 18.70 2.26
CA LEU A 101 -12.25 17.89 3.46
C LEU A 101 -10.79 17.40 3.50
N CYS A 102 -10.03 17.63 2.43
CA CYS A 102 -8.66 17.15 2.23
C CYS A 102 -7.63 18.28 2.09
N SER A 103 -8.09 19.53 2.00
CA SER A 103 -7.30 20.78 1.99
C SER A 103 -7.06 21.30 3.40
#